data_AF-A0AA38U2M4-F1
#
_entry.id   AF-A0AA38U2M4-F1
#
_cell.length_a   1.000
_cell.length_b   1.000
_cell.length_c   1.000
_cell.angle_alpha   90.00
_cell.angle_beta   90.00
_cell.angle_gamma   90.00
#
_symmetry.space_group_name_H-M   'P 1'
#
loop_
_entity.id
_entity.type
_entity.pdbx_description
1 polymer ?
#
loop_
_entity_poly.entity_id
_entity_poly.type
_entity_poly.pdbx_seq_one_letter_code
_entity_poly.pdbx_strand_id
1 'polypeptide(L)'
;MLLKPTSNLSPSMLKTLITHRKTPSFFLNFSSCRHPSPKPLNPTTTTRRLSHHLSTTAAAVPHNHRSPPIQKDRSQKTNQRQESQMGLKAERRARRNSPSGTLLSKLCSCSKFNDTQEALRLYEEALTNDVPLTVEHYNKLLYLCSSSSSDLDLKRGFEIYKEMGEGKIVPNEATFTTMARLAAAKQDPEMAFDLVRRMKEEGGISPKLRSYVPALSGFCKKRMADKAYEVDAYMIENGVAAEEGELAMLLGVSSVSGRADKVYEMLHRLRAGVRQVGEETLALIEDWFGSDGAAGVGEVDWDAEKVREAVLERGGGWHGQGWFGSGKWRVRRTKMDGKGVCQSCGEKLVSVDLDPLETENFATSLSTLACQRETRADFLRFQEWLQKHGPFDAVVDGANVGYLKHYFDFNQLKSAVNLTRKLSPTNRLPLVILHSGRVRGQHTGNSRNKTALQQWNESGALYVTPQGSNDDWYWLYAAISSKCLLVTNDEMRDHLFELLGTNFFPRWKEKHQVRLSLGSNGLQFHMPPPYSIVIQESERGRWHIPSVCEDDLGTNREWVCAQRDQVMALP
;
A
#
# COMPACT_ATOMS: atom_id res chain seq x y z
N MET A 1 13.44 -61.85 6.43
CA MET A 1 12.32 -62.39 7.22
C MET A 1 11.13 -61.45 6.99
N LEU A 2 10.33 -61.68 5.94
CA LEU A 2 9.04 -62.41 5.98
C LEU A 2 8.18 -61.88 7.14
N LEU A 3 7.11 -61.10 6.95
CA LEU A 3 5.86 -61.46 6.25
C LEU A 3 5.06 -60.21 5.78
N LYS A 4 4.44 -60.32 4.61
CA LYS A 4 3.12 -59.77 4.21
C LYS A 4 2.19 -61.00 3.99
N PRO A 5 0.89 -60.94 3.61
CA PRO A 5 -0.21 -59.95 3.77
C PRO A 5 -1.55 -60.63 4.21
N THR A 6 -2.68 -59.89 4.27
CA THR A 6 -4.11 -60.25 3.98
C THR A 6 -5.04 -59.30 4.78
N SER A 7 -6.22 -58.83 4.37
CA SER A 7 -7.07 -59.01 3.17
C SER A 7 -8.23 -57.99 3.21
N ASN A 8 -8.53 -57.39 2.05
CA ASN A 8 -9.83 -57.10 1.43
C ASN A 8 -11.13 -56.81 2.24
N LEU A 9 -11.70 -55.62 1.89
CA LEU A 9 -13.09 -55.31 1.49
C LEU A 9 -14.24 -55.18 2.51
N SER A 10 -14.91 -54.02 2.49
CA SER A 10 -16.34 -53.96 2.11
C SER A 10 -16.70 -52.64 1.40
N PRO A 11 -17.42 -52.67 0.25
CA PRO A 11 -17.89 -51.50 -0.49
C PRO A 11 -19.36 -51.15 -0.15
N SER A 12 -19.65 -50.73 1.07
CA SER A 12 -21.02 -50.36 1.49
C SER A 12 -21.15 -49.14 2.42
N MET A 13 -20.19 -48.21 2.42
CA MET A 13 -20.31 -46.89 3.08
C MET A 13 -20.17 -45.75 2.06
N LEU A 14 -20.63 -45.99 0.84
CA LEU A 14 -20.62 -45.06 -0.28
C LEU A 14 -22.07 -44.64 -0.61
N LYS A 15 -22.74 -44.03 0.37
CA LYS A 15 -23.99 -43.25 0.25
C LYS A 15 -24.40 -42.76 1.63
N THR A 16 -24.01 -41.54 1.96
CA THR A 16 -24.77 -40.50 2.71
C THR A 16 -23.77 -39.44 3.17
N LEU A 17 -23.50 -38.47 2.30
CA LEU A 17 -23.09 -37.08 2.60
C LEU A 17 -22.69 -36.39 1.28
N ILE A 18 -23.64 -36.38 0.34
CA ILE A 18 -23.73 -35.33 -0.66
C ILE A 18 -24.58 -34.25 0.01
N THR A 19 -23.93 -33.26 0.63
CA THR A 19 -24.41 -31.88 0.77
C THR A 19 -23.35 -31.02 1.49
N HIS A 20 -22.92 -29.95 0.81
CA HIS A 20 -22.20 -28.78 1.34
C HIS A 20 -20.83 -28.97 2.04
N ARG A 21 -19.77 -29.06 1.24
CA ARG A 21 -18.49 -28.39 1.53
C ARG A 21 -17.90 -27.77 0.25
N LYS A 22 -17.98 -26.45 0.13
CA LYS A 22 -17.07 -25.62 -0.67
C LYS A 22 -16.63 -24.46 0.22
N THR A 23 -15.52 -24.65 0.91
CA THR A 23 -14.64 -23.56 1.35
C THR A 23 -13.65 -23.32 0.21
N PRO A 24 -13.59 -22.14 -0.42
CA PRO A 24 -12.57 -21.86 -1.42
C PRO A 24 -11.24 -21.63 -0.72
N SER A 25 -10.34 -22.58 -0.87
CA SER A 25 -8.90 -22.43 -0.71
C SER A 25 -8.40 -21.33 -1.66
N PHE A 26 -7.74 -20.32 -1.09
CA PHE A 26 -7.05 -19.26 -1.82
C PHE A 26 -5.93 -19.85 -2.68
N PHE A 27 -6.17 -20.00 -3.98
CA PHE A 27 -5.14 -20.26 -4.98
C PHE A 27 -5.15 -19.10 -5.98
N LEU A 28 -4.15 -18.22 -5.89
CA LEU A 28 -3.84 -17.24 -6.92
C LEU A 28 -3.12 -17.96 -8.06
N ASN A 29 -3.86 -18.39 -9.09
CA ASN A 29 -3.29 -18.80 -10.36
C ASN A 29 -3.02 -17.55 -11.21
N PHE A 30 -1.74 -17.21 -11.38
CA PHE A 30 -1.30 -16.22 -12.36
C PHE A 30 -1.33 -16.84 -13.76
N SER A 31 -2.38 -16.52 -14.54
CA SER A 31 -2.40 -16.74 -15.99
C SER A 31 -2.02 -15.45 -16.71
N SER A 32 -0.93 -15.52 -17.47
CA SER A 32 -0.37 -14.45 -18.30
C SER A 32 -1.31 -14.07 -19.45
N CYS A 33 -1.95 -12.91 -19.36
CA CYS A 33 -2.53 -12.22 -20.52
C CYS A 33 -1.72 -10.95 -20.83
N ARG A 34 -1.06 -10.94 -22.00
CA ARG A 34 -0.31 -9.80 -22.53
C ARG A 34 -1.27 -8.72 -23.02
N HIS A 35 -1.16 -7.50 -22.49
CA HIS A 35 -1.66 -6.29 -23.15
C HIS A 35 -0.64 -5.14 -23.04
N PRO A 36 -0.65 -4.18 -24.01
CA PRO A 36 0.44 -3.25 -24.26
C PRO A 36 0.36 -1.99 -23.38
N SER A 37 1.53 -1.51 -22.96
CA SER A 37 1.74 -0.39 -22.04
C SER A 37 1.37 0.99 -22.65
N PRO A 38 0.69 1.88 -21.90
CA PRO A 38 0.62 3.30 -22.23
C PRO A 38 1.86 4.07 -21.74
N LYS A 39 2.31 5.04 -22.54
CA LYS A 39 3.50 5.89 -22.28
C LYS A 39 3.22 6.91 -21.16
N PRO A 40 4.21 7.21 -20.28
CA PRO A 40 4.02 8.18 -19.20
C PRO A 40 4.13 9.64 -19.69
N LEU A 41 3.32 10.51 -19.08
CA LEU A 41 3.32 11.97 -19.21
C LEU A 41 4.37 12.59 -18.28
N ASN A 42 5.25 13.43 -18.81
CA ASN A 42 6.23 14.21 -18.04
C ASN A 42 5.56 15.39 -17.30
N PRO A 43 5.92 15.67 -16.04
CA PRO A 43 5.59 16.92 -15.38
C PRO A 43 6.62 18.02 -15.75
N THR A 44 6.12 19.17 -16.19
CA THR A 44 6.92 20.38 -16.43
C THR A 44 7.01 21.23 -15.17
N THR A 45 8.19 21.32 -14.56
CA THR A 45 8.54 22.33 -13.56
C THR A 45 9.29 23.50 -14.21
N THR A 46 8.77 24.69 -14.00
CA THR A 46 9.28 25.97 -14.49
C THR A 46 10.37 26.47 -13.55
N THR A 47 11.62 26.55 -14.00
CA THR A 47 12.66 27.34 -13.31
C THR A 47 13.34 28.31 -14.28
N ARG A 48 13.16 29.59 -13.94
CA ARG A 48 13.67 30.81 -14.55
C ARG A 48 15.21 30.83 -14.43
N ARG A 49 15.94 30.82 -15.55
CA ARG A 49 17.40 31.07 -15.58
C ARG A 49 17.69 32.49 -16.04
N LEU A 50 18.37 33.25 -15.18
CA LEU A 50 19.03 34.50 -15.50
C LEU A 50 20.29 34.23 -16.33
N SER A 51 20.45 34.98 -17.41
CA SER A 51 21.60 35.01 -18.30
C SER A 51 22.72 35.89 -17.72
N HIS A 52 23.94 35.37 -17.63
CA HIS A 52 25.15 36.19 -17.60
C HIS A 52 26.04 35.82 -18.77
N HIS A 53 26.26 36.83 -19.63
CA HIS A 53 27.30 36.89 -20.63
C HIS A 53 28.68 36.89 -19.98
N LEU A 54 29.66 36.26 -20.63
CA LEU A 54 31.03 36.75 -20.69
C LEU A 54 31.74 36.10 -21.89
N SER A 55 32.18 36.98 -22.81
CA SER A 55 33.04 36.69 -23.95
C SER A 55 34.45 36.34 -23.50
N THR A 56 35.14 35.50 -24.26
CA THR A 56 36.59 35.67 -24.47
C THR A 56 37.03 35.05 -25.80
N THR A 57 37.82 35.85 -26.50
CA THR A 57 38.42 35.68 -27.83
C THR A 57 39.71 34.85 -27.78
N ALA A 58 40.02 34.06 -28.84
CA ALA A 58 41.35 34.02 -29.49
C ALA A 58 41.43 33.04 -30.69
N ALA A 59 41.69 33.64 -31.86
CA ALA A 59 42.56 33.28 -32.99
C ALA A 59 42.94 31.82 -33.38
N ALA A 60 42.47 31.44 -34.57
CA ALA A 60 43.12 30.90 -35.80
C ALA A 60 44.49 30.15 -35.79
N VAL A 61 44.57 29.03 -36.53
CA VAL A 61 45.27 28.82 -37.85
C VAL A 61 45.09 27.34 -38.35
N PRO A 62 45.13 27.04 -39.68
CA PRO A 62 44.29 26.02 -40.35
C PRO A 62 45.00 24.86 -41.13
N HIS A 63 44.18 24.09 -41.87
CA HIS A 63 44.43 23.05 -42.92
C HIS A 63 44.72 21.60 -42.43
N ASN A 64 44.17 20.50 -43.00
CA ASN A 64 43.75 20.24 -44.37
C ASN A 64 42.73 19.06 -44.54
N HIS A 65 41.84 19.22 -45.54
CA HIS A 65 41.05 18.29 -46.37
C HIS A 65 40.66 16.85 -45.93
N ARG A 66 39.34 16.58 -45.93
CA ARG A 66 38.69 15.45 -46.63
C ARG A 66 37.18 15.70 -46.87
N SER A 67 36.69 15.19 -48.01
CA SER A 67 35.41 15.40 -48.71
C SER A 67 34.12 15.11 -47.90
N PRO A 68 32.92 15.53 -48.37
CA PRO A 68 31.73 15.69 -47.53
C PRO A 68 30.98 14.36 -47.33
N PRO A 69 30.48 14.06 -46.11
CA PRO A 69 29.46 13.05 -45.95
C PRO A 69 28.06 13.67 -46.10
N ILE A 70 27.23 12.96 -46.85
CA ILE A 70 25.80 13.16 -47.09
C ILE A 70 25.08 13.50 -45.77
N GLN A 71 24.89 14.80 -45.50
CA GLN A 71 23.96 15.32 -44.50
C GLN A 71 22.67 15.73 -45.19
N LYS A 72 21.76 14.78 -45.44
CA LYS A 72 20.37 15.13 -45.82
C LYS A 72 19.26 14.51 -44.96
N ASP A 73 19.57 13.63 -44.00
CA ASP A 73 18.52 12.86 -43.32
C ASP A 73 18.33 13.12 -41.81
N ARG A 74 19.22 13.89 -41.16
CA ARG A 74 19.15 14.13 -39.71
C ARG A 74 18.43 15.44 -39.33
N SER A 75 18.54 16.47 -40.17
CA SER A 75 17.86 17.76 -40.02
C SER A 75 16.36 17.68 -40.34
N GLN A 76 15.96 16.84 -41.30
CA GLN A 76 14.56 16.59 -41.61
C GLN A 76 13.81 15.86 -40.48
N LYS A 77 14.43 14.87 -39.82
CA LYS A 77 13.84 14.16 -38.68
C LYS A 77 13.69 15.01 -37.41
N THR A 78 14.60 15.95 -37.16
CA THR A 78 14.49 16.90 -36.03
C THR A 78 13.47 17.99 -36.30
N ASN A 79 13.37 18.50 -37.54
CA ASN A 79 12.33 19.45 -37.93
C ASN A 79 10.95 18.80 -37.90
N GLN A 80 10.78 17.58 -38.40
CA GLN A 80 9.51 16.84 -38.31
C GLN A 80 9.07 16.60 -36.85
N ARG A 81 10.01 16.32 -35.93
CA ARG A 81 9.69 16.15 -34.49
C ARG A 81 9.30 17.48 -33.83
N GLN A 82 9.98 18.59 -34.16
CA GLN A 82 9.63 19.91 -33.63
C GLN A 82 8.32 20.45 -34.22
N GLU A 83 8.07 20.26 -35.51
CA GLU A 83 6.81 20.57 -36.18
C GLU A 83 5.66 19.72 -35.62
N SER A 84 5.87 18.42 -35.36
CA SER A 84 4.86 17.57 -34.71
C SER A 84 4.54 18.02 -33.27
N GLN A 85 5.54 18.48 -32.51
CA GLN A 85 5.32 19.03 -31.17
C GLN A 85 4.64 20.40 -31.19
N MET A 86 4.95 21.27 -32.16
CA MET A 86 4.26 22.54 -32.33
C MET A 86 2.82 22.34 -32.80
N GLY A 87 2.58 21.39 -33.70
CA GLY A 87 1.24 20.98 -34.15
C GLY A 87 0.38 20.47 -32.99
N LEU A 88 0.91 19.57 -32.15
CA LEU A 88 0.19 19.07 -30.97
C LEU A 88 -0.11 20.19 -29.94
N LYS A 89 0.76 21.19 -29.81
CA LYS A 89 0.50 22.36 -28.93
C LYS A 89 -0.55 23.29 -29.52
N ALA A 90 -0.52 23.53 -30.83
CA ALA A 90 -1.52 24.33 -31.54
C ALA A 90 -2.90 23.66 -31.50
N GLU A 91 -2.97 22.34 -31.72
CA GLU A 91 -4.21 21.55 -31.60
C GLU A 91 -4.77 21.57 -30.18
N ARG A 92 -3.94 21.43 -29.15
CA ARG A 92 -4.39 21.56 -27.75
C ARG A 92 -4.94 22.95 -27.45
N ARG A 93 -4.33 24.00 -28.00
CA ARG A 93 -4.80 25.38 -27.85
C ARG A 93 -6.12 25.60 -28.60
N ALA A 94 -6.26 25.05 -29.80
CA ALA A 94 -7.49 25.09 -30.59
C ALA A 94 -8.64 24.34 -29.90
N ARG A 95 -8.38 23.14 -29.34
CA ARG A 95 -9.36 22.39 -28.54
C ARG A 95 -9.77 23.13 -27.28
N ARG A 96 -8.85 23.82 -26.60
CA ARG A 96 -9.16 24.64 -25.42
C ARG A 96 -10.02 25.85 -25.75
N ASN A 97 -9.83 26.43 -26.94
CA ASN A 97 -10.56 27.60 -27.42
C ASN A 97 -11.86 27.25 -28.16
N SER A 98 -12.18 25.96 -28.36
CA SER A 98 -13.45 25.56 -28.97
C SER A 98 -14.63 25.86 -28.02
N PRO A 99 -15.88 25.89 -28.53
CA PRO A 99 -17.06 26.03 -27.68
C PRO A 99 -17.10 24.99 -26.55
N SER A 100 -16.81 23.72 -26.87
CA SER A 100 -16.71 22.65 -25.86
C SER A 100 -15.56 22.87 -24.88
N GLY A 101 -14.36 23.26 -25.35
CA GLY A 101 -13.22 23.53 -24.45
C GLY A 101 -13.48 24.70 -23.49
N THR A 102 -14.18 25.72 -23.98
CA THR A 102 -14.61 26.88 -23.18
C THR A 102 -15.67 26.48 -22.15
N LEU A 103 -16.66 25.69 -22.55
CA LEU A 103 -17.68 25.13 -21.66
C LEU A 103 -17.04 24.30 -20.55
N LEU A 104 -16.12 23.38 -20.87
CA LEU A 104 -15.40 22.59 -19.87
C LEU A 104 -14.64 23.48 -18.88
N SER A 105 -13.99 24.55 -19.35
CA SER A 105 -13.29 25.50 -18.48
C SER A 105 -14.27 26.22 -17.54
N LYS A 106 -15.45 26.62 -18.02
CA LYS A 106 -16.49 27.24 -17.19
C LYS A 106 -17.05 26.25 -16.17
N LEU A 107 -17.39 25.03 -16.57
CA LEU A 107 -17.84 23.96 -15.67
C LEU A 107 -16.79 23.60 -14.62
N CYS A 108 -15.51 23.64 -14.97
CA CYS A 108 -14.42 23.46 -14.00
C CYS A 108 -14.38 24.59 -12.97
N SER A 109 -14.67 25.84 -13.37
CA SER A 109 -14.81 26.95 -12.42
C SER A 109 -16.04 26.75 -11.52
N CYS A 110 -17.20 26.38 -12.08
CA CYS A 110 -18.39 26.06 -11.29
C CYS A 110 -18.11 24.95 -10.27
N SER A 111 -17.38 23.90 -10.66
CA SER A 111 -16.94 22.81 -9.78
C SER A 111 -16.01 23.27 -8.65
N LYS A 112 -15.24 24.35 -8.82
CA LYS A 112 -14.38 24.91 -7.76
C LYS A 112 -15.17 25.75 -6.76
N PHE A 113 -16.19 26.46 -7.23
CA PHE A 113 -17.04 27.32 -6.39
C PHE A 113 -18.32 26.61 -5.91
N ASN A 114 -18.47 25.32 -6.23
CA ASN A 114 -19.66 24.51 -5.97
C ASN A 114 -20.97 25.16 -6.48
N ASP A 115 -20.89 25.83 -7.63
CA ASP A 115 -22.01 26.55 -8.23
C ASP A 115 -22.77 25.64 -9.21
N THR A 116 -23.69 24.86 -8.66
CA THR A 116 -24.50 23.91 -9.43
C THR A 116 -25.50 24.64 -10.34
N GLN A 117 -26.05 25.77 -9.92
CA GLN A 117 -27.05 26.51 -10.68
C GLN A 117 -26.46 27.10 -11.96
N GLU A 118 -25.29 27.74 -11.88
CA GLU A 118 -24.60 28.24 -13.07
C GLU A 118 -24.18 27.09 -13.99
N ALA A 119 -23.77 25.94 -13.45
CA ALA A 119 -23.43 24.79 -14.26
C ALA A 119 -24.63 24.23 -15.04
N LEU A 120 -25.82 24.17 -14.42
CA LEU A 120 -27.06 23.77 -15.09
C LEU A 120 -27.49 24.79 -16.16
N ARG A 121 -27.35 26.09 -15.87
CA ARG A 121 -27.61 27.15 -16.86
C ARG A 121 -26.67 27.03 -18.07
N LEU A 122 -25.38 26.77 -17.83
CA LEU A 122 -24.39 26.55 -18.89
C LEU A 122 -24.66 25.28 -19.70
N TYR A 123 -25.24 24.25 -19.08
CA TYR A 123 -25.67 23.04 -19.76
C TYR A 123 -26.84 23.32 -20.73
N GLU A 124 -27.87 24.02 -20.27
CA GLU A 124 -29.01 24.42 -21.11
C GLU A 124 -28.60 25.35 -22.26
N GLU A 125 -27.69 26.30 -21.98
CA GLU A 125 -27.09 27.17 -22.99
C GLU A 125 -26.29 26.36 -24.02
N ALA A 126 -25.55 25.33 -23.59
CA ALA A 126 -24.80 24.47 -24.48
C ALA A 126 -25.71 23.62 -25.38
N LEU A 127 -26.82 23.11 -24.84
CA LEU A 127 -27.84 22.39 -25.62
C LEU A 127 -28.51 23.32 -26.66
N THR A 128 -28.87 24.54 -26.26
CA THR A 128 -29.52 25.52 -27.15
C THR A 128 -28.60 25.95 -28.30
N ASN A 129 -27.28 25.98 -28.06
CA ASN A 129 -26.27 26.37 -29.04
C ASN A 129 -25.66 25.18 -29.80
N ASP A 130 -26.23 23.97 -29.70
CA ASP A 130 -25.73 22.74 -30.32
C ASP A 130 -24.23 22.47 -30.07
N VAL A 131 -23.75 22.81 -28.88
CA VAL A 131 -22.34 22.56 -28.50
C VAL A 131 -22.16 21.06 -28.25
N PRO A 132 -21.24 20.38 -28.96
CA PRO A 132 -21.03 18.96 -28.78
C PRO A 132 -20.45 18.68 -27.38
N LEU A 133 -21.23 17.94 -26.58
CA LEU A 133 -20.87 17.55 -25.23
C LEU A 133 -20.06 16.25 -25.24
N THR A 134 -19.06 16.20 -24.38
CA THR A 134 -18.20 15.02 -24.18
C THR A 134 -18.44 14.41 -22.80
N VAL A 135 -17.94 13.19 -22.59
CA VAL A 135 -17.97 12.49 -21.29
C VAL A 135 -17.46 13.36 -20.13
N GLU A 136 -16.44 14.21 -20.38
CA GLU A 136 -15.88 15.10 -19.35
C GLU A 136 -16.86 16.19 -18.90
N HIS A 137 -17.68 16.72 -19.82
CA HIS A 137 -18.70 17.71 -19.49
C HIS A 137 -19.77 17.10 -18.60
N TYR A 138 -20.30 15.94 -19.01
CA TYR A 138 -21.28 15.18 -18.24
C TYR A 138 -20.74 14.81 -16.86
N ASN A 139 -19.52 14.27 -16.77
CA ASN A 139 -18.94 13.92 -15.47
C ASN A 139 -18.81 15.12 -14.52
N LYS A 140 -18.54 16.33 -15.03
CA LYS A 140 -18.51 17.54 -14.19
C LYS A 140 -19.89 18.01 -13.75
N LEU A 141 -20.88 17.95 -14.64
CA LEU A 141 -22.27 18.26 -14.30
C LEU A 141 -22.82 17.28 -13.26
N LEU A 142 -22.66 15.97 -13.50
CA LEU A 142 -23.08 14.93 -12.57
C LEU A 142 -22.39 15.07 -11.21
N TYR A 143 -21.10 15.44 -11.20
CA TYR A 143 -20.36 15.63 -9.95
C TYR A 143 -20.93 16.79 -9.13
N LEU A 144 -21.22 17.92 -9.78
CA LEU A 144 -21.85 19.08 -9.16
C LEU A 144 -23.25 18.73 -8.62
N CYS A 145 -24.08 18.05 -9.41
CA CYS A 145 -25.37 17.54 -8.96
C CYS A 145 -25.22 16.64 -7.72
N SER A 146 -24.26 15.71 -7.73
CA SER A 146 -24.01 14.78 -6.59
C SER A 146 -23.49 15.46 -5.32
N SER A 147 -22.94 16.68 -5.45
CA SER A 147 -22.42 17.47 -4.33
C SER A 147 -23.45 18.49 -3.82
N SER A 148 -24.59 18.63 -4.49
CA SER A 148 -25.68 19.50 -4.05
C SER A 148 -26.52 18.82 -2.96
N SER A 149 -27.04 19.64 -2.04
CA SER A 149 -28.03 19.21 -1.04
C SER A 149 -29.47 19.34 -1.53
N SER A 150 -29.69 19.93 -2.71
CA SER A 150 -31.02 20.18 -3.28
C SER A 150 -31.58 18.95 -3.95
N ASP A 151 -32.80 18.54 -3.55
CA ASP A 151 -33.52 17.41 -4.16
C ASP A 151 -33.74 17.60 -5.67
N LEU A 152 -33.93 18.85 -6.10
CA LEU A 152 -34.10 19.23 -7.51
C LEU A 152 -32.82 19.01 -8.31
N ASP A 153 -31.67 19.44 -7.78
CA ASP A 153 -30.38 19.26 -8.45
C ASP A 153 -30.01 17.78 -8.55
N LEU A 154 -30.35 17.00 -7.52
CA LEU A 154 -30.17 15.55 -7.54
C LEU A 154 -31.04 14.89 -8.62
N LYS A 155 -32.32 15.29 -8.75
CA LYS A 155 -33.21 14.80 -9.84
C LYS A 155 -32.65 15.16 -11.21
N ARG A 156 -32.20 16.41 -11.37
CA ARG A 156 -31.60 16.88 -12.63
C ARG A 156 -30.35 16.07 -13.00
N GLY A 157 -29.55 15.66 -12.01
CA GLY A 157 -28.43 14.75 -12.23
C GLY A 157 -28.84 13.41 -12.89
N PHE A 158 -29.95 12.80 -12.47
CA PHE A 158 -30.45 11.57 -13.10
C PHE A 158 -30.96 11.79 -14.52
N GLU A 159 -31.61 12.92 -14.77
CA GLU A 159 -32.06 13.32 -16.10
C GLU A 159 -30.87 13.54 -17.04
N ILE A 160 -29.84 14.27 -16.58
CA ILE A 160 -28.59 14.49 -17.34
C ILE A 160 -27.91 13.17 -17.70
N TYR A 161 -27.90 12.19 -16.78
CA TYR A 161 -27.36 10.86 -17.07
C TYR A 161 -28.17 10.11 -18.12
N LYS A 162 -29.50 10.24 -18.09
CA LYS A 162 -30.38 9.67 -19.12
C LYS A 162 -30.13 10.33 -20.49
N GLU A 163 -30.04 11.66 -20.52
CA GLU A 163 -29.73 12.45 -21.73
C GLU A 163 -28.36 12.07 -22.31
N MET A 164 -27.36 11.79 -21.47
CA MET A 164 -26.05 11.26 -21.90
C MET A 164 -26.18 9.93 -22.66
N GLY A 165 -27.04 9.02 -22.17
CA GLY A 165 -27.33 7.73 -22.80
C GLY A 165 -28.09 7.87 -24.12
N GLU A 166 -29.09 8.75 -24.17
CA GLU A 166 -29.85 9.10 -25.39
C GLU A 166 -28.94 9.72 -26.45
N GLY A 167 -27.96 10.54 -26.02
CA GLY A 167 -26.89 11.09 -26.86
C GLY A 167 -25.82 10.09 -27.31
N LYS A 168 -25.97 8.79 -26.96
CA LYS A 168 -25.02 7.70 -27.27
C LYS A 168 -23.59 7.97 -26.78
N ILE A 169 -23.44 8.74 -25.70
CA ILE A 169 -22.16 9.01 -25.07
C ILE A 169 -21.87 7.89 -24.06
N VAL A 170 -20.81 7.12 -24.30
CA VAL A 170 -20.47 5.94 -23.48
C VAL A 170 -20.01 6.38 -22.08
N PRO A 171 -20.68 5.93 -21.00
CA PRO A 171 -20.24 6.18 -19.63
C PRO A 171 -18.86 5.58 -19.35
N ASN A 172 -18.07 6.26 -18.53
CA ASN A 172 -16.80 5.71 -18.04
C ASN A 172 -16.85 5.44 -16.53
N GLU A 173 -15.75 4.93 -15.98
CA GLU A 173 -15.60 4.60 -14.56
C GLU A 173 -15.97 5.78 -13.63
N ALA A 174 -15.63 7.01 -14.02
CA ALA A 174 -15.95 8.20 -13.25
C ALA A 174 -17.44 8.56 -13.34
N THR A 175 -18.10 8.29 -14.48
CA THR A 175 -19.54 8.48 -14.64
C THR A 175 -20.32 7.59 -13.67
N PHE A 176 -20.05 6.28 -13.67
CA PHE A 176 -20.72 5.32 -12.77
C PHE A 176 -20.47 5.65 -11.30
N THR A 177 -19.24 5.97 -10.93
CA THR A 177 -18.88 6.35 -9.55
C THR A 177 -19.64 7.62 -9.11
N THR A 178 -19.77 8.61 -9.99
CA THR A 178 -20.50 9.84 -9.70
C THR A 178 -22.01 9.58 -9.56
N MET A 179 -22.57 8.71 -10.40
CA MET A 179 -23.97 8.28 -10.29
C MET A 179 -24.24 7.51 -9.00
N ALA A 180 -23.32 6.64 -8.56
CA ALA A 180 -23.45 5.97 -7.27
C ALA A 180 -23.45 6.97 -6.10
N ARG A 181 -22.63 8.03 -6.16
CA ARG A 181 -22.66 9.13 -5.19
C ARG A 181 -23.98 9.91 -5.23
N LEU A 182 -24.51 10.18 -6.42
CA LEU A 182 -25.80 10.85 -6.62
C LEU A 182 -26.94 10.02 -6.00
N ALA A 183 -26.96 8.70 -6.23
CA ALA A 183 -27.91 7.78 -5.62
C ALA A 183 -27.79 7.72 -4.09
N ALA A 184 -26.56 7.68 -3.56
CA ALA A 184 -26.34 7.76 -2.11
C ALA A 184 -26.80 9.11 -1.51
N ALA A 185 -26.62 10.23 -2.22
CA ALA A 185 -27.12 11.54 -1.80
C ALA A 185 -28.66 11.60 -1.79
N LYS A 186 -29.32 10.89 -2.71
CA LYS A 186 -30.77 10.62 -2.68
C LYS A 186 -31.21 9.63 -1.59
N GLN A 187 -30.27 9.12 -0.80
CA GLN A 187 -30.50 8.06 0.18
C GLN A 187 -31.06 6.78 -0.45
N ASP A 188 -30.66 6.45 -1.68
CA ASP A 188 -31.02 5.21 -2.37
C ASP A 188 -29.77 4.32 -2.59
N PRO A 189 -29.41 3.50 -1.58
CA PRO A 189 -28.25 2.62 -1.68
C PRO A 189 -28.47 1.44 -2.63
N GLU A 190 -29.72 1.00 -2.84
CA GLU A 190 -30.05 -0.05 -3.82
C GLU A 190 -29.67 0.40 -5.22
N MET A 191 -30.12 1.60 -5.61
CA MET A 191 -29.76 2.18 -6.91
C MET A 191 -28.25 2.39 -7.04
N ALA A 192 -27.58 2.83 -5.97
CA ALA A 192 -26.13 2.95 -5.97
C ALA A 192 -25.44 1.60 -6.25
N PHE A 193 -25.94 0.51 -5.66
CA PHE A 193 -25.37 -0.82 -5.88
C PHE A 193 -25.67 -1.37 -7.28
N ASP A 194 -26.87 -1.13 -7.79
CA ASP A 194 -27.27 -1.49 -9.15
C ASP A 194 -26.39 -0.82 -10.20
N LEU A 195 -26.05 0.45 -10.00
CA LEU A 195 -25.13 1.18 -10.88
C LEU A 195 -23.73 0.54 -10.91
N VAL A 196 -23.27 0.01 -9.78
CA VAL A 196 -21.97 -0.70 -9.72
C VAL A 196 -22.03 -2.06 -10.41
N ARG A 197 -23.15 -2.77 -10.33
CA ARG A 197 -23.34 -4.03 -11.10
C ARG A 197 -23.36 -3.77 -12.60
N ARG A 198 -24.13 -2.76 -13.03
CA ARG A 198 -24.21 -2.34 -14.45
C ARG A 198 -22.87 -1.86 -15.01
N MET A 199 -22.02 -1.24 -14.19
CA MET A 199 -20.67 -0.83 -14.59
C MET A 199 -19.83 -2.01 -15.13
N LYS A 200 -19.95 -3.19 -14.50
CA LYS A 200 -19.29 -4.41 -14.94
C LYS A 200 -20.03 -5.09 -16.08
N GLU A 201 -21.35 -5.28 -15.93
CA GLU A 201 -22.17 -6.07 -16.84
C GLU A 201 -22.40 -5.38 -18.19
N GLU A 202 -22.76 -4.09 -18.19
CA GLU A 202 -23.04 -3.31 -19.40
C GLU A 202 -21.78 -2.60 -19.91
N GLY A 203 -20.97 -2.07 -18.98
CA GLY A 203 -19.79 -1.27 -19.33
C GLY A 203 -18.54 -2.09 -19.63
N GLY A 204 -18.46 -3.34 -19.14
CA GLY A 204 -17.21 -4.10 -19.13
C GLY A 204 -16.10 -3.43 -18.32
N ILE A 205 -16.46 -2.52 -17.40
CA ILE A 205 -15.52 -1.73 -16.61
C ILE A 205 -15.40 -2.37 -15.23
N SER A 206 -14.19 -2.72 -14.81
CA SER A 206 -13.95 -3.22 -13.45
C SER A 206 -14.19 -2.11 -12.42
N PRO A 207 -15.15 -2.27 -11.49
CA PRO A 207 -15.38 -1.31 -10.44
C PRO A 207 -14.17 -1.16 -9.52
N LYS A 208 -13.98 0.03 -8.96
CA LYS A 208 -12.92 0.31 -7.97
C LYS A 208 -13.55 0.45 -6.58
N LEU A 209 -12.73 0.44 -5.53
CA LEU A 209 -13.19 0.62 -4.15
C LEU A 209 -14.15 1.82 -4.01
N ARG A 210 -13.76 2.98 -4.55
CA ARG A 210 -14.57 4.20 -4.56
C ARG A 210 -15.96 4.09 -5.19
N SER A 211 -16.19 3.12 -6.07
CA SER A 211 -17.48 2.87 -6.70
C SER A 211 -18.46 2.19 -5.74
N TYR A 212 -17.96 1.37 -4.81
CA TYR A 212 -18.75 0.62 -3.82
C TYR A 212 -19.12 1.44 -2.58
N VAL A 213 -18.24 2.34 -2.16
CA VAL A 213 -18.38 3.13 -0.92
C VAL A 213 -19.76 3.79 -0.78
N PRO A 214 -20.36 4.43 -1.81
CA PRO A 214 -21.67 5.06 -1.67
C PRO A 214 -22.79 4.07 -1.30
N ALA A 215 -22.81 2.90 -1.92
CA ALA A 215 -23.79 1.85 -1.63
C ALA A 215 -23.57 1.28 -0.23
N LEU A 216 -22.33 0.90 0.10
CA LEU A 216 -21.97 0.34 1.40
C LEU A 216 -22.31 1.31 2.54
N SER A 217 -21.89 2.57 2.42
CA SER A 217 -22.18 3.61 3.41
C SER A 217 -23.68 3.84 3.58
N GLY A 218 -24.44 3.85 2.48
CA GLY A 218 -25.88 4.02 2.52
C GLY A 218 -26.60 2.86 3.22
N PHE A 219 -26.23 1.61 2.94
CA PHE A 219 -26.77 0.45 3.64
C PHE A 219 -26.42 0.43 5.13
N CYS A 220 -25.18 0.75 5.49
CA CYS A 220 -24.74 0.83 6.88
C CYS A 220 -25.50 1.94 7.65
N LYS A 221 -25.68 3.12 7.06
CA LYS A 221 -26.47 4.23 7.65
C LYS A 221 -27.93 3.86 7.86
N LYS A 222 -28.52 3.08 6.95
CA LYS A 222 -29.89 2.55 7.07
C LYS A 222 -29.99 1.31 7.95
N ARG A 223 -28.88 0.83 8.54
CA ARG A 223 -28.79 -0.39 9.35
C ARG A 223 -29.24 -1.67 8.61
N MET A 224 -29.07 -1.70 7.29
CA MET A 224 -29.39 -2.85 6.45
C MET A 224 -28.16 -3.76 6.32
N ALA A 225 -27.85 -4.49 7.39
CA ALA A 225 -26.62 -5.28 7.50
C ALA A 225 -26.47 -6.34 6.40
N ASP A 226 -27.53 -7.11 6.10
CA ASP A 226 -27.46 -8.17 5.08
C ASP A 226 -27.11 -7.62 3.69
N LYS A 227 -27.62 -6.44 3.35
CA LYS A 227 -27.29 -5.74 2.11
C LYS A 227 -25.87 -5.17 2.10
N ALA A 228 -25.39 -4.66 3.24
CA ALA A 228 -23.99 -4.24 3.37
C ALA A 228 -23.03 -5.43 3.14
N TYR A 229 -23.37 -6.62 3.65
CA TYR A 229 -22.59 -7.84 3.40
C TYR A 229 -22.68 -8.32 1.94
N GLU A 230 -23.81 -8.09 1.27
CA GLU A 230 -23.94 -8.37 -0.17
C GLU A 230 -22.98 -7.51 -1.00
N VAL A 231 -22.86 -6.22 -0.67
CA VAL A 231 -21.89 -5.30 -1.31
C VAL A 231 -20.46 -5.78 -1.06
N ASP A 232 -20.11 -6.12 0.17
CA ASP A 232 -18.79 -6.61 0.54
C ASP A 232 -18.42 -7.94 -0.15
N ALA A 233 -19.35 -8.89 -0.21
CA ALA A 233 -19.16 -10.14 -0.94
C ALA A 233 -18.90 -9.89 -2.44
N TYR A 234 -19.64 -8.95 -3.04
CA TYR A 234 -19.43 -8.58 -4.43
C TYR A 234 -18.11 -7.84 -4.64
N MET A 235 -17.64 -7.02 -3.69
CA MET A 235 -16.30 -6.42 -3.73
C MET A 235 -15.21 -7.51 -3.80
N ILE A 236 -15.31 -8.51 -2.92
CA ILE A 236 -14.37 -9.63 -2.84
C ILE A 236 -14.37 -10.45 -4.14
N GLU A 237 -15.56 -10.76 -4.69
CA GLU A 237 -15.70 -11.47 -5.97
C GLU A 237 -15.02 -10.73 -7.14
N ASN A 238 -14.98 -9.40 -7.06
CA ASN A 238 -14.34 -8.53 -8.07
C ASN A 238 -12.87 -8.24 -7.77
N GLY A 239 -12.27 -8.87 -6.75
CA GLY A 239 -10.88 -8.66 -6.38
C GLY A 239 -10.62 -7.26 -5.78
N VAL A 240 -11.65 -6.61 -5.25
CA VAL A 240 -11.53 -5.31 -4.58
C VAL A 240 -11.53 -5.55 -3.07
N ALA A 241 -10.39 -5.31 -2.44
CA ALA A 241 -10.26 -5.40 -0.98
C ALA A 241 -10.77 -4.13 -0.31
N ALA A 242 -11.48 -4.30 0.81
CA ALA A 242 -11.89 -3.20 1.68
C ALA A 242 -10.67 -2.61 2.41
N GLU A 243 -10.62 -1.28 2.51
CA GLU A 243 -9.67 -0.56 3.35
C GLU A 243 -10.27 -0.33 4.75
N GLU A 244 -9.55 0.38 5.63
CA GLU A 244 -9.99 0.61 7.01
C GLU A 244 -11.38 1.25 7.08
N GLY A 245 -11.67 2.25 6.24
CA GLY A 245 -12.95 2.95 6.25
C GLY A 245 -14.14 2.03 5.97
N GLU A 246 -14.02 1.14 4.99
CA GLU A 246 -15.09 0.19 4.66
C GLU A 246 -15.24 -0.90 5.72
N LEU A 247 -14.12 -1.39 6.28
CA LEU A 247 -14.15 -2.36 7.38
C LEU A 247 -14.75 -1.75 8.66
N ALA A 248 -14.49 -0.48 8.95
CA ALA A 248 -15.08 0.24 10.07
C ALA A 248 -16.61 0.40 9.90
N MET A 249 -17.08 0.70 8.69
CA MET A 249 -18.52 0.75 8.39
C MET A 249 -19.19 -0.61 8.60
N LEU A 250 -18.57 -1.69 8.11
CA LEU A 250 -19.06 -3.06 8.31
C LEU A 250 -19.03 -3.49 9.78
N LEU A 251 -17.98 -3.12 10.51
CA LEU A 251 -17.87 -3.38 11.95
C LEU A 251 -18.98 -2.67 12.72
N GLY A 252 -19.21 -1.39 12.44
CA GLY A 252 -20.26 -0.58 13.08
C GLY A 252 -21.65 -1.15 12.84
N VAL A 253 -22.01 -1.49 11.60
CA VAL A 253 -23.33 -2.09 11.31
C VAL A 253 -23.46 -3.48 11.93
N SER A 254 -22.39 -4.28 11.97
CA SER A 254 -22.39 -5.60 12.62
C SER A 254 -22.66 -5.50 14.12
N SER A 255 -22.01 -4.53 14.78
CA SER A 255 -22.19 -4.25 16.21
C SER A 255 -23.62 -3.84 16.53
N VAL A 256 -24.17 -2.85 15.80
CA VAL A 256 -25.54 -2.35 16.01
C VAL A 256 -26.60 -3.41 15.70
N SER A 257 -26.35 -4.29 14.72
CA SER A 257 -27.26 -5.39 14.38
C SER A 257 -27.07 -6.64 15.26
N GLY A 258 -26.15 -6.62 16.24
CA GLY A 258 -25.90 -7.74 17.15
C GLY A 258 -25.32 -8.98 16.45
N ARG A 259 -24.66 -8.83 15.30
CA ARG A 259 -24.08 -9.92 14.50
C ARG A 259 -22.63 -10.16 14.93
N ALA A 260 -22.47 -10.84 16.06
CA ALA A 260 -21.17 -11.04 16.71
C ALA A 260 -20.17 -11.86 15.87
N ASP A 261 -20.67 -12.78 15.05
CA ASP A 261 -19.90 -13.54 14.06
C ASP A 261 -19.26 -12.60 13.04
N LYS A 262 -20.02 -11.61 12.55
CA LYS A 262 -19.54 -10.60 11.61
C LYS A 262 -18.59 -9.61 12.26
N VAL A 263 -18.82 -9.23 13.52
CA VAL A 263 -17.85 -8.42 14.27
C VAL A 263 -16.50 -9.14 14.38
N TYR A 264 -16.51 -10.43 14.73
CA TYR A 264 -15.30 -11.25 14.80
C TYR A 264 -14.57 -11.31 13.45
N GLU A 265 -15.32 -11.54 12.36
CA GLU A 265 -14.78 -11.53 11.00
C GLU A 265 -14.12 -10.19 10.65
N MET A 266 -14.78 -9.06 10.96
CA MET A 266 -14.25 -7.72 10.66
C MET A 266 -12.98 -7.42 11.46
N LEU A 267 -12.90 -7.82 12.73
CA LEU A 267 -11.66 -7.65 13.53
C LEU A 267 -10.48 -8.41 12.94
N HIS A 268 -10.70 -9.62 12.42
CA HIS A 268 -9.65 -10.39 11.75
C HIS A 268 -9.27 -9.81 10.38
N ARG A 269 -10.21 -9.21 9.66
CA ARG A 269 -9.91 -8.47 8.42
C ARG A 269 -9.12 -7.20 8.69
N LEU A 270 -9.48 -6.43 9.74
CA LEU A 270 -8.69 -5.30 10.22
C LEU A 270 -7.28 -5.75 10.61
N ARG A 271 -7.15 -6.87 11.34
CA ARG A 271 -5.85 -7.46 11.69
C ARG A 271 -4.99 -7.75 10.45
N ALA A 272 -5.58 -8.40 9.45
CA ALA A 272 -4.85 -8.88 8.27
C ALA A 272 -4.53 -7.78 7.24
N GLY A 273 -5.44 -6.82 7.04
CA GLY A 273 -5.32 -5.80 6.00
C GLY A 273 -4.82 -4.44 6.50
N VAL A 274 -5.14 -4.07 7.74
CA VAL A 274 -4.92 -2.71 8.28
C VAL A 274 -3.86 -2.71 9.38
N ARG A 275 -3.84 -3.76 10.22
CA ARG A 275 -2.92 -4.01 11.34
C ARG A 275 -3.05 -3.05 12.53
N GLN A 276 -3.01 -1.74 12.29
CA GLN A 276 -3.11 -0.65 13.26
C GLN A 276 -4.26 0.25 12.86
N VAL A 277 -5.13 0.63 13.81
CA VAL A 277 -6.37 1.32 13.47
C VAL A 277 -6.35 2.78 13.90
N GLY A 278 -7.03 3.64 13.15
CA GLY A 278 -7.28 5.02 13.52
C GLY A 278 -8.22 5.13 14.72
N GLU A 279 -8.28 6.34 15.30
CA GLU A 279 -9.04 6.62 16.53
C GLU A 279 -10.55 6.33 16.37
N GLU A 280 -11.13 6.63 15.19
CA GLU A 280 -12.55 6.38 14.92
C GLU A 280 -12.88 4.89 14.95
N THR A 281 -12.06 4.07 14.30
CA THR A 281 -12.19 2.60 14.31
C THR A 281 -11.94 2.04 15.71
N LEU A 282 -10.97 2.59 16.44
CA LEU A 282 -10.66 2.19 17.81
C LEU A 282 -11.87 2.39 18.74
N ALA A 283 -12.53 3.54 18.64
CA ALA A 283 -13.75 3.83 19.39
C ALA A 283 -14.88 2.83 19.07
N LEU A 284 -15.09 2.47 17.80
CA LEU A 284 -16.08 1.44 17.42
C LEU A 284 -15.78 0.07 18.05
N ILE A 285 -14.50 -0.29 18.16
CA ILE A 285 -14.06 -1.54 18.80
C ILE A 285 -14.30 -1.47 20.32
N GLU A 286 -13.98 -0.34 20.96
CA GLU A 286 -14.25 -0.11 22.38
C GLU A 286 -15.75 -0.21 22.68
N ASP A 287 -16.58 0.43 21.86
CA ASP A 287 -18.04 0.39 21.96
C ASP A 287 -18.60 -1.03 21.83
N TRP A 288 -18.07 -1.82 20.87
CA TRP A 288 -18.44 -3.23 20.74
C TRP A 288 -18.14 -3.99 22.03
N PHE A 289 -16.90 -3.98 22.50
CA PHE A 289 -16.51 -4.74 23.69
C PHE A 289 -17.23 -4.25 24.96
N GLY A 290 -17.59 -2.96 25.03
CA GLY A 290 -18.39 -2.38 26.11
C GLY A 290 -19.88 -2.72 26.06
N SER A 291 -20.38 -3.29 24.95
CA SER A 291 -21.80 -3.58 24.75
C SER A 291 -22.29 -4.86 25.42
N ASP A 292 -23.60 -4.93 25.70
CA ASP A 292 -24.25 -6.16 26.16
C ASP A 292 -24.21 -7.27 25.10
N GLY A 293 -24.15 -6.89 23.81
CA GLY A 293 -23.99 -7.83 22.70
C GLY A 293 -22.67 -8.60 22.77
N ALA A 294 -21.56 -7.91 23.04
CA ALA A 294 -20.28 -8.57 23.27
C ALA A 294 -20.26 -9.39 24.56
N ALA A 295 -20.94 -8.91 25.61
CA ALA A 295 -20.99 -9.61 26.90
C ALA A 295 -21.74 -10.96 26.81
N GLY A 296 -22.75 -11.05 25.95
CA GLY A 296 -23.56 -12.26 25.75
C GLY A 296 -22.95 -13.32 24.84
N VAL A 297 -21.81 -13.05 24.20
CA VAL A 297 -21.21 -13.95 23.20
C VAL A 297 -19.89 -14.51 23.71
N GLY A 298 -19.70 -15.82 23.59
CA GLY A 298 -18.45 -16.52 23.88
C GLY A 298 -18.66 -17.96 24.30
N GLU A 299 -17.66 -18.79 24.06
CA GLU A 299 -17.60 -20.18 24.48
C GLU A 299 -16.79 -20.28 25.78
N VAL A 300 -17.27 -21.04 26.76
CA VAL A 300 -16.60 -21.20 28.07
C VAL A 300 -15.74 -22.47 28.12
N ASP A 301 -16.08 -23.46 27.31
CA ASP A 301 -15.39 -24.75 27.24
C ASP A 301 -14.84 -24.92 25.81
N TRP A 302 -13.56 -24.64 25.64
CA TRP A 302 -12.88 -24.76 24.35
C TRP A 302 -11.64 -25.64 24.47
N ASP A 303 -11.32 -26.33 23.39
CA ASP A 303 -10.14 -27.16 23.28
C ASP A 303 -8.88 -26.29 23.21
N ALA A 304 -8.17 -26.18 24.34
CA ALA A 304 -6.96 -25.39 24.47
C ALA A 304 -5.82 -25.92 23.59
N GLU A 305 -5.76 -27.23 23.31
CA GLU A 305 -4.74 -27.80 22.43
C GLU A 305 -5.00 -27.35 20.99
N LYS A 306 -6.25 -27.50 20.54
CA LYS A 306 -6.66 -27.03 19.21
C LYS A 306 -6.41 -25.53 19.02
N VAL A 307 -6.64 -24.72 20.05
CA VAL A 307 -6.34 -23.28 20.00
C VAL A 307 -4.83 -23.04 19.86
N ARG A 308 -4.00 -23.72 20.66
CA ARG A 308 -2.55 -23.59 20.60
C ARG A 308 -1.99 -24.03 19.24
N GLU A 309 -2.45 -25.17 18.72
CA GLU A 309 -2.12 -25.63 17.37
C GLU A 309 -2.51 -24.58 16.33
N ALA A 310 -3.72 -24.02 16.41
CA ALA A 310 -4.16 -22.97 15.50
C ALA A 310 -3.30 -21.70 15.57
N VAL A 311 -2.84 -21.28 16.75
CA VAL A 311 -1.92 -20.14 16.90
C VAL A 311 -0.58 -20.44 16.22
N LEU A 312 -0.02 -21.63 16.42
CA LEU A 312 1.25 -22.04 15.84
C LEU A 312 1.18 -22.14 14.31
N GLU A 313 0.16 -22.80 13.76
CA GLU A 313 -0.04 -22.95 12.32
C GLU A 313 -0.22 -21.61 11.60
N ARG A 314 -0.74 -20.59 12.30
CA ARG A 314 -1.03 -19.27 11.74
C ARG A 314 0.10 -18.26 11.93
N GLY A 315 1.28 -18.69 12.39
CA GLY A 315 2.46 -17.85 12.57
C GLY A 315 2.43 -16.96 13.82
N GLY A 316 1.55 -17.28 14.79
CA GLY A 316 1.43 -16.58 16.06
C GLY A 316 0.47 -15.37 16.05
N GLY A 317 0.03 -14.99 17.25
CA GLY A 317 -0.72 -13.76 17.51
C GLY A 317 -2.23 -13.78 17.26
N TRP A 318 -2.81 -14.92 16.84
CA TRP A 318 -4.26 -15.13 16.71
C TRP A 318 -4.62 -16.61 16.49
N HIS A 319 -5.86 -17.02 16.79
CA HIS A 319 -6.32 -18.41 16.60
C HIS A 319 -7.52 -18.54 15.65
N GLY A 320 -8.40 -17.52 15.57
CA GLY A 320 -9.51 -17.52 14.61
C GLY A 320 -10.62 -18.53 14.91
N GLN A 321 -10.76 -18.98 16.16
CA GLN A 321 -11.72 -20.04 16.56
C GLN A 321 -13.05 -19.49 17.11
N GLY A 322 -13.24 -18.17 17.12
CA GLY A 322 -14.42 -17.52 17.67
C GLY A 322 -14.15 -16.84 19.02
N TRP A 323 -15.23 -16.41 19.67
CA TRP A 323 -15.18 -15.68 20.94
C TRP A 323 -15.04 -16.62 22.12
N PHE A 324 -14.15 -16.31 23.07
CA PHE A 324 -13.95 -17.10 24.29
C PHE A 324 -14.36 -16.36 25.57
N GLY A 325 -14.63 -17.16 26.60
CA GLY A 325 -15.08 -16.72 27.92
C GLY A 325 -16.56 -16.31 27.92
N SER A 326 -17.02 -15.81 29.07
CA SER A 326 -18.38 -15.30 29.24
C SER A 326 -18.41 -14.02 30.06
N GLY A 327 -19.52 -13.30 29.99
CA GLY A 327 -19.76 -12.10 30.79
C GLY A 327 -19.13 -10.83 30.20
N LYS A 328 -19.15 -9.77 31.02
CA LYS A 328 -18.72 -8.42 30.61
C LYS A 328 -17.22 -8.39 30.33
N TRP A 329 -16.86 -7.69 29.24
CA TRP A 329 -15.48 -7.38 28.95
C TRP A 329 -14.98 -6.22 29.81
N ARG A 330 -13.73 -6.32 30.24
CA ARG A 330 -12.96 -5.23 30.81
C ARG A 330 -12.14 -4.61 29.68
N VAL A 331 -12.57 -3.44 29.22
CA VAL A 331 -11.91 -2.67 28.16
C VAL A 331 -11.11 -1.54 28.79
N ARG A 332 -9.82 -1.44 28.44
CA ARG A 332 -8.94 -0.38 28.92
C ARG A 332 -7.98 0.07 27.83
N ARG A 333 -7.79 1.38 27.71
CA ARG A 333 -6.63 1.93 27.02
C ARG A 333 -5.37 1.71 27.85
N THR A 334 -4.31 1.25 27.20
CA THR A 334 -3.07 0.78 27.83
C THR A 334 -1.89 1.03 26.90
N LYS A 335 -0.69 0.70 27.39
CA LYS A 335 0.56 0.71 26.65
C LYS A 335 1.26 -0.64 26.80
N MET A 336 2.21 -0.89 25.90
CA MET A 336 3.12 -2.04 25.98
C MET A 336 4.45 -1.55 26.54
N ASP A 337 5.09 -2.35 27.39
CA ASP A 337 6.46 -2.09 27.82
C ASP A 337 7.47 -2.45 26.71
N GLY A 338 8.77 -2.18 26.93
CA GLY A 338 9.82 -2.48 25.95
C GLY A 338 10.01 -3.97 25.63
N LYS A 339 9.35 -4.88 26.36
CA LYS A 339 9.35 -6.33 26.12
C LYS A 339 8.04 -6.82 25.47
N GLY A 340 7.09 -5.91 25.21
CA GLY A 340 5.79 -6.24 24.65
C GLY A 340 4.77 -6.72 25.69
N VAL A 341 4.97 -6.42 26.97
CA VAL A 341 4.01 -6.78 28.02
C VAL A 341 2.97 -5.68 28.20
N CYS A 342 1.71 -6.06 28.16
CA CYS A 342 0.57 -5.18 28.36
C CYS A 342 0.50 -4.69 29.80
N GLN A 343 0.54 -3.37 29.99
CA GLN A 343 0.48 -2.75 31.33
C GLN A 343 -0.88 -2.92 32.03
N SER A 344 -1.95 -3.27 31.29
CA SER A 344 -3.29 -3.47 31.87
C SER A 344 -3.57 -4.91 32.29
N CYS A 345 -3.12 -5.91 31.55
CA CYS A 345 -3.49 -7.32 31.79
C CYS A 345 -2.28 -8.25 32.03
N GLY A 346 -1.05 -7.74 31.86
CA GLY A 346 0.18 -8.51 32.00
C GLY A 346 0.46 -9.51 30.88
N GLU A 347 -0.37 -9.56 29.84
CA GLU A 347 -0.17 -10.44 28.68
C GLU A 347 1.05 -9.98 27.87
N LYS A 348 1.88 -10.94 27.44
CA LYS A 348 3.01 -10.65 26.57
C LYS A 348 2.60 -10.85 25.11
N LEU A 349 2.70 -9.80 24.31
CA LEU A 349 2.47 -9.86 22.87
C LEU A 349 3.49 -10.75 22.17
N VAL A 350 3.06 -11.34 21.07
CA VAL A 350 3.86 -12.25 20.25
C VAL A 350 4.55 -11.49 19.12
N SER A 351 5.72 -11.97 18.70
CA SER A 351 6.33 -11.57 17.44
C SER A 351 5.74 -12.48 16.35
N VAL A 352 4.86 -11.92 15.52
CA VAL A 352 4.20 -12.65 14.44
C VAL A 352 5.22 -12.94 13.35
N ASP A 353 5.27 -14.18 12.91
CA ASP A 353 6.21 -14.59 11.87
C ASP A 353 5.80 -14.07 10.49
N LEU A 354 6.81 -13.82 9.68
CA LEU A 354 6.62 -13.57 8.25
C LEU A 354 6.66 -14.93 7.57
N ASP A 355 5.68 -15.22 6.73
CA ASP A 355 5.65 -16.46 5.97
C ASP A 355 6.91 -16.51 5.07
N PRO A 356 7.74 -17.57 5.16
CA PRO A 356 8.89 -17.75 4.29
C PRO A 356 8.53 -17.67 2.80
N LEU A 357 7.37 -18.21 2.40
CA LEU A 357 6.90 -18.19 1.02
C LEU A 357 6.52 -16.78 0.58
N GLU A 358 5.85 -16.01 1.45
CA GLU A 358 5.59 -14.58 1.19
C GLU A 358 6.90 -13.81 1.00
N THR A 359 7.91 -14.11 1.82
CA THR A 359 9.22 -13.47 1.76
C THR A 359 9.96 -13.78 0.45
N GLU A 360 9.91 -15.02 -0.02
CA GLU A 360 10.51 -15.44 -1.29
C GLU A 360 9.78 -14.87 -2.51
N ASN A 361 8.45 -14.86 -2.50
CA ASN A 361 7.62 -14.24 -3.53
C ASN A 361 7.90 -12.73 -3.60
N PHE A 362 8.05 -12.09 -2.45
CA PHE A 362 8.40 -10.67 -2.37
C PHE A 362 9.80 -10.40 -2.92
N ALA A 363 10.80 -11.20 -2.56
CA ALA A 363 12.17 -11.07 -3.09
C ALA A 363 12.21 -11.21 -4.62
N THR A 364 11.41 -12.13 -5.17
CA THR A 364 11.28 -12.34 -6.63
C THR A 364 10.59 -11.16 -7.31
N SER A 365 9.53 -10.63 -6.70
CA SER A 365 8.81 -9.45 -7.19
C SER A 365 9.73 -8.22 -7.19
N LEU A 366 10.50 -8.05 -6.11
CA LEU A 366 11.49 -6.98 -5.97
C LEU A 366 12.58 -7.08 -7.04
N SER A 367 13.13 -8.26 -7.26
CA SER A 367 14.14 -8.50 -8.30
C SER A 367 13.60 -8.18 -9.69
N THR A 368 12.34 -8.53 -9.96
CA THR A 368 11.66 -8.23 -11.23
C THR A 368 11.51 -6.73 -11.43
N LEU A 369 11.07 -5.99 -10.41
CA LEU A 369 10.92 -4.53 -10.45
C LEU A 369 12.26 -3.82 -10.61
N ALA A 370 13.29 -4.25 -9.86
CA ALA A 370 14.64 -3.73 -9.99
C ALA A 370 15.18 -3.93 -11.40
N CYS A 371 15.03 -5.14 -11.99
CA CYS A 371 15.45 -5.42 -13.36
C CYS A 371 14.73 -4.61 -14.45
N GLN A 372 13.52 -4.09 -14.17
CA GLN A 372 12.77 -3.25 -15.10
C GLN A 372 13.23 -1.79 -15.08
N ARG A 373 13.73 -1.31 -13.92
CA ARG A 373 14.11 0.10 -13.72
C ARG A 373 15.61 0.33 -13.80
N GLU A 374 16.39 -0.63 -13.34
CA GLU A 374 17.85 -0.63 -13.40
C GLU A 374 18.35 -1.26 -14.70
N THR A 375 19.62 -1.04 -14.99
CA THR A 375 20.36 -1.85 -15.95
C THR A 375 20.34 -3.31 -15.49
N ARG A 376 19.54 -4.15 -16.15
CA ARG A 376 19.37 -5.58 -15.81
C ARG A 376 20.69 -6.31 -15.53
N ALA A 377 21.74 -6.01 -16.30
CA ALA A 377 23.06 -6.62 -16.12
C ALA A 377 23.73 -6.22 -14.78
N ASP A 378 23.50 -5.01 -14.28
CA ASP A 378 24.12 -4.51 -13.05
C ASP A 378 23.48 -5.13 -11.82
N PHE A 379 22.16 -5.24 -11.83
CA PHE A 379 21.42 -5.87 -10.75
C PHE A 379 21.69 -7.38 -10.69
N LEU A 380 21.73 -8.09 -11.82
CA LEU A 380 22.10 -9.51 -11.85
C LEU A 380 23.51 -9.76 -11.30
N ARG A 381 24.49 -8.90 -11.66
CA ARG A 381 25.84 -8.97 -11.09
C ARG A 381 25.84 -8.80 -9.57
N PHE A 382 24.98 -7.95 -9.04
CA PHE A 382 24.82 -7.81 -7.59
C PHE A 382 24.21 -9.07 -6.95
N GLN A 383 23.21 -9.68 -7.57
CA GLN A 383 22.60 -10.92 -7.06
C GLN A 383 23.63 -12.06 -6.98
N GLU A 384 24.44 -12.24 -8.04
CA GLU A 384 25.54 -13.22 -8.06
C GLU A 384 26.60 -12.89 -6.99
N TRP A 385 26.94 -11.61 -6.84
CA TRP A 385 27.89 -11.16 -5.83
C TRP A 385 27.38 -11.47 -4.41
N LEU A 386 26.10 -11.18 -4.12
CA LEU A 386 25.49 -11.39 -2.82
C LEU A 386 25.48 -12.89 -2.46
N GLN A 387 25.14 -13.76 -3.40
CA GLN A 387 25.19 -15.21 -3.20
C GLN A 387 26.58 -15.73 -2.84
N LYS A 388 27.63 -15.09 -3.37
CA LYS A 388 29.02 -15.49 -3.11
C LYS A 388 29.58 -14.98 -1.77
N HIS A 389 29.11 -13.84 -1.28
CA HIS A 389 29.69 -13.17 -0.10
C HIS A 389 28.81 -13.22 1.15
N GLY A 390 27.51 -13.47 1.01
CA GLY A 390 26.59 -13.64 2.14
C GLY A 390 26.75 -15.00 2.86
N PRO A 391 25.94 -15.28 3.88
CA PRO A 391 24.88 -14.42 4.44
C PRO A 391 25.42 -13.35 5.42
N PHE A 392 24.73 -12.21 5.49
CA PHE A 392 25.02 -11.10 6.39
C PHE A 392 24.00 -11.04 7.53
N ASP A 393 24.43 -10.62 8.73
CA ASP A 393 23.52 -10.41 9.88
C ASP A 393 22.82 -9.05 9.82
N ALA A 394 23.37 -8.11 9.06
CA ALA A 394 22.79 -6.80 8.83
C ALA A 394 23.29 -6.17 7.52
N VAL A 395 22.46 -5.31 6.94
CA VAL A 395 22.76 -4.45 5.80
C VAL A 395 22.65 -2.99 6.25
N VAL A 396 23.60 -2.16 5.81
CA VAL A 396 23.65 -0.73 6.13
C VAL A 396 23.46 0.08 4.86
N ASP A 397 22.45 0.94 4.85
CA ASP A 397 22.30 2.00 3.86
C ASP A 397 23.35 3.09 4.15
N GLY A 398 24.49 2.98 3.49
CA GLY A 398 25.62 3.85 3.79
C GLY A 398 25.40 5.30 3.33
N ALA A 399 24.50 5.54 2.37
CA ALA A 399 24.15 6.89 1.95
C ALA A 399 23.28 7.56 3.01
N ASN A 400 22.20 6.92 3.45
CA ASN A 400 21.29 7.47 4.47
C ASN A 400 21.99 7.65 5.81
N VAL A 401 22.69 6.61 6.29
CA VAL A 401 23.44 6.65 7.56
C VAL A 401 24.56 7.68 7.52
N GLY A 402 25.18 7.93 6.36
CA GLY A 402 26.18 8.98 6.22
C GLY A 402 25.61 10.39 6.32
N TYR A 403 24.31 10.60 6.05
CA TYR A 403 23.68 11.92 5.91
C TYR A 403 22.85 12.39 7.11
N LEU A 404 22.88 11.71 8.27
CA LEU A 404 22.04 12.09 9.41
C LEU A 404 22.22 13.54 9.89
N LYS A 405 23.38 14.18 9.63
CA LYS A 405 23.67 15.58 9.99
C LYS A 405 23.39 16.58 8.85
N HIS A 406 22.64 16.18 7.82
CA HIS A 406 22.43 16.94 6.57
C HIS A 406 23.68 17.16 5.71
N TYR A 407 24.82 16.56 6.07
CA TYR A 407 26.02 16.43 5.25
C TYR A 407 26.60 15.03 5.43
N PHE A 408 27.42 14.57 4.47
CA PHE A 408 28.02 13.24 4.55
C PHE A 408 29.16 13.19 5.58
N ASP A 409 28.95 12.44 6.66
CA ASP A 409 29.95 12.18 7.71
C ASP A 409 30.41 10.72 7.66
N PHE A 410 31.62 10.49 7.15
CA PHE A 410 32.19 9.14 7.06
C PHE A 410 32.50 8.53 8.44
N ASN A 411 32.82 9.36 9.45
CA ASN A 411 33.08 8.84 10.81
C ASN A 411 31.79 8.34 11.45
N GLN A 412 30.68 8.98 11.15
CA GLN A 412 29.35 8.52 11.56
C GLN A 412 29.02 7.17 10.91
N LEU A 413 29.21 7.03 9.60
CA LEU A 413 29.04 5.75 8.90
C LEU A 413 29.93 4.66 9.53
N LYS A 414 31.20 4.96 9.77
CA LYS A 414 32.13 4.02 10.42
C LYS A 414 31.68 3.63 11.82
N SER A 415 31.14 4.59 12.59
CA SER A 415 30.60 4.34 13.93
C SER A 415 29.39 3.43 13.87
N ALA A 416 28.46 3.67 12.94
CA ALA A 416 27.31 2.81 12.69
C ALA A 416 27.74 1.39 12.31
N VAL A 417 28.64 1.23 11.34
CA VAL A 417 29.16 -0.09 10.92
C VAL A 417 29.79 -0.85 12.09
N ASN A 418 30.56 -0.17 12.94
CA ASN A 418 31.17 -0.79 14.12
C ASN A 418 30.14 -1.17 15.19
N LEU A 419 29.10 -0.36 15.40
CA LEU A 419 27.99 -0.69 16.30
C LEU A 419 27.20 -1.88 15.77
N THR A 420 26.84 -1.89 14.49
CA THR A 420 26.16 -3.01 13.85
C THR A 420 26.98 -4.30 13.91
N ARG A 421 28.31 -4.22 13.72
CA ARG A 421 29.21 -5.37 13.90
C ARG A 421 29.13 -5.97 15.31
N LYS A 422 29.04 -5.12 16.35
CA LYS A 422 28.90 -5.56 17.74
C LYS A 422 27.53 -6.20 18.04
N LEU A 423 26.50 -5.92 17.23
CA LEU A 423 25.20 -6.58 17.35
C LEU A 423 25.22 -8.00 16.78
N SER A 424 26.15 -8.31 15.86
CA SER A 424 26.32 -9.67 15.33
C SER A 424 26.79 -10.61 16.44
N PRO A 425 26.12 -11.76 16.67
CA PRO A 425 26.58 -12.78 17.62
C PRO A 425 27.98 -13.32 17.31
N THR A 426 28.39 -13.26 16.04
CA THR A 426 29.68 -13.75 15.54
C THR A 426 30.63 -12.61 15.18
N ASN A 427 30.29 -11.36 15.54
CA ASN A 427 31.08 -10.16 15.29
C ASN A 427 31.43 -9.95 13.79
N ARG A 428 30.52 -10.38 12.89
CA ARG A 428 30.62 -10.22 11.43
C ARG A 428 30.41 -8.76 11.03
N LEU A 429 31.12 -8.32 10.00
CA LEU A 429 30.87 -7.01 9.40
C LEU A 429 29.51 -7.02 8.70
N PRO A 430 28.72 -5.94 8.84
CA PRO A 430 27.50 -5.78 8.05
C PRO A 430 27.86 -5.50 6.58
N LEU A 431 26.95 -5.81 5.66
CA LEU A 431 27.08 -5.37 4.28
C LEU A 431 26.76 -3.88 4.18
N VAL A 432 27.74 -3.09 3.77
CA VAL A 432 27.58 -1.66 3.48
C VAL A 432 27.28 -1.48 2.00
N ILE A 433 26.17 -0.82 1.68
CA ILE A 433 25.85 -0.40 0.31
C ILE A 433 26.17 1.09 0.16
N LEU A 434 26.94 1.47 -0.86
CA LEU A 434 27.32 2.86 -1.09
C LEU A 434 27.48 3.18 -2.59
N HIS A 435 26.91 4.30 -3.05
CA HIS A 435 27.12 4.77 -4.42
C HIS A 435 28.58 5.02 -4.80
N SER A 436 28.96 4.62 -6.03
CA SER A 436 30.29 4.83 -6.61
C SER A 436 30.78 6.28 -6.53
N GLY A 437 29.89 7.26 -6.72
CA GLY A 437 30.20 8.69 -6.57
C GLY A 437 30.62 9.10 -5.16
N ARG A 438 30.15 8.39 -4.12
CA ARG A 438 30.51 8.65 -2.72
C ARG A 438 31.84 8.00 -2.34
N VAL A 439 32.14 6.83 -2.90
CA VAL A 439 33.45 6.16 -2.73
C VAL A 439 34.57 6.97 -3.39
N ARG A 440 34.31 7.51 -4.59
CA ARG A 440 35.27 8.28 -5.40
C ARG A 440 35.29 9.79 -5.12
N GLY A 441 34.38 10.29 -4.28
CA GLY A 441 34.19 11.72 -4.02
C GLY A 441 35.16 12.33 -2.99
N GLN A 442 35.09 13.65 -2.80
CA GLN A 442 35.98 14.40 -1.90
C GLN A 442 35.90 13.97 -0.42
N HIS A 443 34.78 13.36 0.01
CA HIS A 443 34.54 12.93 1.39
C HIS A 443 35.39 11.72 1.84
N THR A 444 36.03 11.00 0.90
CA THR A 444 36.99 9.93 1.18
C THR A 444 38.44 10.39 1.13
N GLY A 445 38.69 11.71 1.06
CA GLY A 445 40.02 12.30 0.85
C GLY A 445 41.06 11.96 1.92
N ASN A 446 40.65 11.65 3.15
CA ASN A 446 41.56 11.28 4.24
C ASN A 446 42.06 9.83 4.11
N SER A 447 43.38 9.64 4.24
CA SER A 447 44.06 8.32 4.17
C SER A 447 43.37 7.24 5.03
N ARG A 448 42.97 7.58 6.27
CA ARG A 448 42.28 6.66 7.20
C ARG A 448 40.92 6.17 6.70
N ASN A 449 40.18 6.99 5.94
CA ASN A 449 38.86 6.62 5.42
C ASN A 449 39.01 5.68 4.22
N LYS A 450 40.03 5.91 3.37
CA LYS A 450 40.38 5.00 2.27
C LYS A 450 40.78 3.63 2.78
N THR A 451 41.59 3.56 3.84
CA THR A 451 41.96 2.28 4.48
C THR A 451 40.72 1.54 5.00
N ALA A 452 39.76 2.23 5.61
CA ALA A 452 38.54 1.60 6.10
C ALA A 452 37.66 1.05 4.96
N LEU A 453 37.48 1.81 3.88
CA LEU A 453 36.74 1.35 2.69
C LEU A 453 37.43 0.16 2.02
N GLN A 454 38.75 0.20 1.90
CA GLN A 454 39.54 -0.90 1.35
C GLN A 454 39.39 -2.15 2.22
N GLN A 455 39.48 -2.01 3.54
CA GLN A 455 39.27 -3.11 4.48
C GLN A 455 37.88 -3.73 4.35
N TRP A 456 36.82 -2.92 4.25
CA TRP A 456 35.46 -3.41 4.05
C TRP A 456 35.30 -4.14 2.71
N ASN A 457 35.91 -3.60 1.64
CA ASN A 457 35.88 -4.22 0.32
C ASN A 457 36.63 -5.56 0.28
N GLU A 458 37.84 -5.63 0.85
CA GLU A 458 38.64 -6.85 0.96
C GLU A 458 37.97 -7.92 1.83
N SER A 459 37.19 -7.49 2.82
CA SER A 459 36.40 -8.39 3.68
C SER A 459 35.09 -8.84 3.03
N GLY A 460 34.77 -8.40 1.80
CA GLY A 460 33.50 -8.70 1.14
C GLY A 460 32.28 -8.05 1.79
N ALA A 461 32.48 -6.99 2.59
CA ALA A 461 31.46 -6.32 3.39
C ALA A 461 31.06 -4.93 2.83
N LEU A 462 31.55 -4.56 1.65
CA LEU A 462 31.18 -3.33 0.94
C LEU A 462 30.78 -3.68 -0.49
N TYR A 463 29.60 -3.26 -0.90
CA TYR A 463 29.21 -3.26 -2.31
C TYR A 463 29.05 -1.82 -2.81
N VAL A 464 29.72 -1.53 -3.92
CA VAL A 464 29.70 -0.21 -4.55
C VAL A 464 28.73 -0.23 -5.72
N THR A 465 27.63 0.49 -5.61
CA THR A 465 26.63 0.52 -6.67
C THR A 465 27.13 1.32 -7.88
N PRO A 466 26.78 0.91 -9.11
CA PRO A 466 27.19 1.59 -10.35
C PRO A 466 26.77 3.06 -10.41
N GLN A 467 27.33 3.81 -11.36
CA GLN A 467 26.93 5.20 -11.55
C GLN A 467 25.54 5.27 -12.19
N GLY A 468 24.61 5.97 -11.55
CA GLY A 468 23.27 6.21 -12.07
C GLY A 468 22.25 5.14 -11.68
N SER A 469 22.66 4.12 -10.91
CA SER A 469 21.74 3.16 -10.31
C SER A 469 21.12 3.72 -9.03
N ASN A 470 19.90 3.31 -8.71
CA ASN A 470 19.33 3.60 -7.41
C ASN A 470 19.80 2.59 -6.35
N ASP A 471 20.51 3.07 -5.33
CA ASP A 471 21.02 2.26 -4.21
C ASP A 471 19.91 1.53 -3.45
N ASP A 472 18.68 2.06 -3.48
CA ASP A 472 17.52 1.53 -2.76
C ASP A 472 17.21 0.06 -3.06
N TRP A 473 17.30 -0.30 -4.34
CA TRP A 473 17.07 -1.67 -4.78
C TRP A 473 18.10 -2.65 -4.19
N TYR A 474 19.34 -2.19 -3.99
CA TYR A 474 20.46 -3.05 -3.61
C TYR A 474 20.41 -3.38 -2.12
N TRP A 475 20.31 -2.35 -1.25
CA TRP A 475 20.23 -2.62 0.18
C TRP A 475 18.93 -3.33 0.56
N LEU A 476 17.82 -3.01 -0.11
CA LEU A 476 16.54 -3.66 0.17
C LEU A 476 16.58 -5.14 -0.21
N TYR A 477 17.03 -5.44 -1.43
CA TYR A 477 17.15 -6.82 -1.89
C TYR A 477 18.13 -7.62 -1.03
N ALA A 478 19.25 -7.03 -0.62
CA ALA A 478 20.20 -7.72 0.25
C ALA A 478 19.62 -8.05 1.63
N ALA A 479 18.88 -7.12 2.24
CA ALA A 479 18.29 -7.32 3.55
C ALA A 479 17.22 -8.42 3.53
N ILE A 480 16.37 -8.43 2.51
CA ILE A 480 15.31 -9.45 2.33
C ILE A 480 15.94 -10.81 2.02
N SER A 481 16.87 -10.87 1.06
CA SER A 481 17.48 -12.13 0.63
C SER A 481 18.34 -12.76 1.73
N SER A 482 19.00 -11.95 2.56
CA SER A 482 19.79 -12.41 3.70
C SER A 482 18.95 -12.63 4.96
N LYS A 483 17.66 -12.27 4.95
CA LYS A 483 16.74 -12.32 6.11
C LYS A 483 17.33 -11.65 7.35
N CYS A 484 17.88 -10.45 7.16
CA CYS A 484 18.72 -9.78 8.15
C CYS A 484 18.26 -8.36 8.48
N LEU A 485 18.87 -7.74 9.50
CA LEU A 485 18.54 -6.36 9.88
C LEU A 485 18.89 -5.37 8.75
N LEU A 486 18.10 -4.30 8.63
CA LEU A 486 18.33 -3.19 7.72
C LEU A 486 18.53 -1.90 8.51
N VAL A 487 19.72 -1.31 8.44
CA VAL A 487 20.07 -0.09 9.16
C VAL A 487 19.86 1.11 8.22
N THR A 488 18.75 1.82 8.39
CA THR A 488 18.40 3.03 7.62
C THR A 488 17.34 3.86 8.34
N ASN A 489 17.42 5.19 8.21
CA ASN A 489 16.36 6.13 8.58
C ASN A 489 15.45 6.49 7.41
N ASP A 490 15.63 5.87 6.24
CA ASP A 490 14.71 6.06 5.14
C ASP A 490 13.30 5.59 5.55
N GLU A 491 12.31 6.45 5.32
CA GLU A 491 10.93 6.15 5.67
C GLU A 491 10.30 5.17 4.68
N MET A 492 10.93 5.00 3.52
CA MET A 492 10.54 4.11 2.43
C MET A 492 9.13 4.46 1.93
N ARG A 493 8.88 5.76 1.71
CA ARG A 493 7.57 6.34 1.33
C ARG A 493 7.44 6.73 -0.13
N ASP A 494 8.52 6.66 -0.90
CA ASP A 494 8.49 7.06 -2.31
C ASP A 494 7.64 6.09 -3.17
N HIS A 495 7.22 6.54 -4.36
CA HIS A 495 6.51 5.73 -5.36
C HIS A 495 7.21 4.39 -5.69
N LEU A 496 8.51 4.28 -5.39
CA LEU A 496 9.26 3.03 -5.43
C LEU A 496 8.65 1.97 -4.50
N PHE A 497 8.37 2.34 -3.26
CA PHE A 497 7.93 1.44 -2.19
C PHE A 497 6.42 1.22 -2.21
N GLU A 498 5.64 2.14 -2.78
CA GLU A 498 4.21 1.91 -3.06
C GLU A 498 3.99 0.69 -3.98
N LEU A 499 4.94 0.39 -4.87
CA LEU A 499 4.90 -0.77 -5.78
C LEU A 499 5.17 -2.10 -5.09
N LEU A 500 5.71 -2.07 -3.88
CA LEU A 500 6.03 -3.24 -3.08
C LEU A 500 4.81 -3.78 -2.32
N GLY A 501 3.65 -3.14 -2.49
CA GLY A 501 2.39 -3.58 -1.90
C GLY A 501 2.22 -3.12 -0.46
N THR A 502 0.96 -3.06 -0.04
CA THR A 502 0.54 -2.43 1.22
C THR A 502 0.52 -3.38 2.42
N ASN A 503 0.76 -4.68 2.23
CA ASN A 503 0.62 -5.68 3.29
C ASN A 503 1.97 -6.24 3.79
N PHE A 504 2.73 -6.93 2.92
CA PHE A 504 3.98 -7.60 3.33
C PHE A 504 5.07 -6.61 3.74
N PHE A 505 5.31 -5.57 2.94
CA PHE A 505 6.45 -4.69 3.13
C PHE A 505 6.42 -3.91 4.47
N PRO A 506 5.28 -3.36 4.93
CA PRO A 506 5.19 -2.78 6.27
C PRO A 506 5.51 -3.76 7.41
N ARG A 507 5.05 -5.02 7.30
CA ARG A 507 5.37 -6.08 8.28
C ARG A 507 6.86 -6.40 8.29
N TRP A 508 7.45 -6.52 7.10
CA TRP A 508 8.89 -6.76 6.95
C TRP A 508 9.71 -5.61 7.53
N LYS A 509 9.34 -4.37 7.20
CA LYS A 509 9.99 -3.14 7.69
C LYS A 509 10.00 -3.10 9.23
N GLU A 510 8.87 -3.33 9.87
CA GLU A 510 8.74 -3.34 11.34
C GLU A 510 9.68 -4.34 12.01
N LYS A 511 9.89 -5.51 11.40
CA LYS A 511 10.72 -6.59 11.97
C LYS A 511 12.22 -6.44 11.69
N HIS A 512 12.60 -5.73 10.62
CA HIS A 512 13.99 -5.69 10.16
C HIS A 512 14.64 -4.30 10.24
N GLN A 513 13.87 -3.21 10.25
CA GLN A 513 14.42 -1.86 10.20
C GLN A 513 14.98 -1.42 11.55
N VAL A 514 16.28 -1.09 11.58
CA VAL A 514 16.97 -0.43 12.67
C VAL A 514 17.12 1.05 12.33
N ARG A 515 16.53 1.91 13.16
CA ARG A 515 16.61 3.37 13.02
C ARG A 515 17.71 3.94 13.91
N LEU A 516 18.22 5.11 13.58
CA LEU A 516 19.33 5.77 14.25
C LEU A 516 18.94 7.18 14.71
N SER A 517 19.40 7.57 15.90
CA SER A 517 19.32 8.97 16.35
C SER A 517 20.69 9.45 16.84
N LEU A 518 20.90 10.76 16.78
CA LEU A 518 22.09 11.41 17.33
C LEU A 518 21.74 11.95 18.72
N GLY A 519 22.23 11.30 19.77
CA GLY A 519 22.11 11.75 21.16
C GLY A 519 23.35 12.50 21.65
N SER A 520 23.28 13.04 22.87
CA SER A 520 24.41 13.68 23.56
C SER A 520 25.61 12.74 23.74
N ASN A 521 25.36 11.43 23.84
CA ASN A 521 26.38 10.40 24.02
C ASN A 521 26.83 9.73 22.70
N GLY A 522 26.40 10.26 21.55
CA GLY A 522 26.73 9.72 20.23
C GLY A 522 25.55 9.03 19.54
N LEU A 523 25.86 8.13 18.60
CA LEU A 523 24.88 7.44 17.76
C LEU A 523 24.12 6.38 18.58
N GLN A 524 22.79 6.47 18.59
CA GLN A 524 21.90 5.53 19.27
C GLN A 524 21.10 4.72 18.25
N PHE A 525 20.99 3.42 18.49
CA PHE A 525 20.20 2.50 17.66
C PHE A 525 18.84 2.26 18.30
N HIS A 526 17.81 2.31 17.47
CA HIS A 526 16.44 1.93 17.81
C HIS A 526 16.14 0.61 17.12
N MET A 527 16.20 -0.46 17.91
CA MET A 527 15.99 -1.82 17.43
C MET A 527 14.50 -2.08 17.13
N PRO A 528 14.19 -2.98 16.17
CA PRO A 528 12.85 -3.53 16.01
C PRO A 528 12.26 -4.01 17.35
N PRO A 529 10.96 -3.79 17.60
CA PRO A 529 10.33 -4.26 18.82
C PRO A 529 10.35 -5.80 18.88
N PRO A 530 10.49 -6.41 20.08
CA PRO A 530 10.49 -7.86 20.24
C PRO A 530 9.09 -8.50 20.10
N TYR A 531 8.10 -7.73 19.66
CA TYR A 531 6.71 -8.09 19.46
C TYR A 531 6.19 -7.36 18.22
N SER A 532 5.12 -7.89 17.60
CA SER A 532 4.53 -7.26 16.41
C SER A 532 3.46 -6.25 16.76
N ILE A 533 3.52 -5.07 16.15
CA ILE A 533 2.54 -3.99 16.29
C ILE A 533 1.40 -4.24 15.31
N VAL A 534 0.53 -5.16 15.70
CA VAL A 534 -0.65 -5.59 14.95
C VAL A 534 -1.75 -5.95 15.96
N ILE A 535 -3.01 -5.93 15.54
CA ILE A 535 -4.10 -6.53 16.33
C ILE A 535 -3.71 -7.97 16.71
N GLN A 536 -3.77 -8.32 17.99
CA GLN A 536 -3.49 -9.68 18.47
C GLN A 536 -4.66 -10.23 19.28
N GLU A 537 -4.93 -11.51 19.07
CA GLU A 537 -5.88 -12.34 19.81
C GLU A 537 -5.08 -13.41 20.56
N SER A 538 -5.15 -13.43 21.89
CA SER A 538 -4.45 -14.42 22.72
C SER A 538 -5.19 -15.76 22.77
N GLU A 539 -4.50 -16.82 23.17
CA GLU A 539 -5.12 -18.15 23.41
C GLU A 539 -6.25 -18.12 24.45
N ARG A 540 -6.28 -17.08 25.29
CA ARG A 540 -7.32 -16.84 26.30
C ARG A 540 -8.47 -15.98 25.77
N GLY A 541 -8.49 -15.67 24.47
CA GLY A 541 -9.46 -14.78 23.85
C GLY A 541 -9.32 -13.31 24.23
N ARG A 542 -8.14 -12.87 24.70
CA ARG A 542 -7.89 -11.44 24.98
C ARG A 542 -7.49 -10.73 23.71
N TRP A 543 -7.98 -9.51 23.54
CA TRP A 543 -7.70 -8.69 22.37
C TRP A 543 -6.82 -7.49 22.72
N HIS A 544 -5.80 -7.28 21.89
CA HIS A 544 -4.92 -6.11 21.95
C HIS A 544 -4.92 -5.41 20.60
N ILE A 545 -5.40 -4.18 20.55
CA ILE A 545 -5.58 -3.41 19.31
C ILE A 545 -4.68 -2.17 19.37
N PRO A 546 -3.66 -2.04 18.51
CA PRO A 546 -2.80 -0.86 18.45
C PRO A 546 -3.47 0.28 17.69
N SER A 547 -3.34 1.51 18.20
CA SER A 547 -3.67 2.71 17.43
C SER A 547 -2.56 3.08 16.44
N VAL A 548 -2.93 3.75 15.35
CA VAL A 548 -1.96 4.38 14.42
C VAL A 548 -1.21 5.49 15.15
N CYS A 549 0.09 5.61 14.86
CA CYS A 549 0.92 6.69 15.38
C CYS A 549 1.87 7.18 14.28
N GLU A 550 2.06 8.50 14.19
CA GLU A 550 2.93 9.12 13.18
C GLU A 550 4.43 8.95 13.46
N ASP A 551 4.83 8.82 14.73
CA ASP A 551 6.24 8.66 15.11
C ASP A 551 6.46 7.60 16.19
N ASP A 552 6.84 6.41 15.71
CA ASP A 552 7.12 5.21 16.51
C ASP A 552 8.38 5.33 17.39
N LEU A 553 9.24 6.34 17.20
CA LEU A 553 10.51 6.47 17.91
C LEU A 553 10.42 7.21 19.25
N GLY A 554 9.31 7.88 19.53
CA GLY A 554 9.20 8.77 20.70
C GLY A 554 7.88 8.73 21.45
N THR A 555 6.84 8.11 20.89
CA THR A 555 5.51 8.09 21.50
C THR A 555 5.19 6.71 22.05
N ASN A 556 4.74 6.67 23.32
CA ASN A 556 4.15 5.47 23.89
C ASN A 556 2.82 5.21 23.18
N ARG A 557 2.87 4.42 22.10
CA ARG A 557 1.69 4.01 21.32
C ARG A 557 0.58 3.53 22.25
N GLU A 558 -0.62 4.01 22.01
CA GLU A 558 -1.81 3.59 22.74
C GLU A 558 -2.35 2.26 22.16
N TRP A 559 -2.86 1.43 23.06
CA TRP A 559 -3.47 0.15 22.74
C TRP A 559 -4.80 0.02 23.48
N VAL A 560 -5.77 -0.63 22.86
CA VAL A 560 -6.95 -1.13 23.58
C VAL A 560 -6.68 -2.56 24.02
N CYS A 561 -6.84 -2.81 25.31
CA CYS A 561 -6.85 -4.14 25.92
C CYS A 561 -8.29 -4.50 26.29
N ALA A 562 -8.86 -5.50 25.62
CA ALA A 562 -10.14 -6.09 25.98
C ALA A 562 -9.92 -7.51 26.53
N GLN A 563 -10.33 -7.73 27.78
CA GLN A 563 -10.16 -9.01 28.47
C GLN A 563 -11.40 -9.41 29.26
N ARG A 564 -11.55 -10.71 29.51
CA ARG A 564 -12.52 -11.27 30.47
C ARG A 564 -11.78 -11.88 31.66
N ASP A 565 -12.41 -11.77 32.84
CA ASP A 565 -11.83 -12.27 34.10
C ASP A 565 -12.00 -13.79 34.26
N GLN A 566 -13.03 -14.39 33.62
CA GLN A 566 -13.26 -15.84 33.61
C GLN A 566 -12.73 -16.47 32.33
N VAL A 567 -11.49 -16.96 32.39
CA VAL A 567 -10.94 -17.90 31.42
C VAL A 567 -10.41 -19.07 32.24
N MET A 568 -11.29 -20.00 32.62
CA MET A 568 -10.83 -21.29 33.15
C MET A 568 -10.36 -22.11 31.95
N ALA A 569 -9.09 -21.94 31.57
CA ALA A 569 -8.41 -23.01 30.85
C ALA A 569 -8.30 -24.17 31.85
N LEU A 570 -8.99 -25.27 31.56
CA LEU A 570 -8.76 -26.51 32.30
C LEU A 570 -7.27 -26.91 32.16
N PRO A 571 -6.65 -27.41 33.24
CA PRO A 571 -5.21 -27.59 33.35
C PRO A 571 -4.59 -28.56 32.35
#